data_AF-A0A4Q3VVG4-F1
#
_entry.id   AF-A0A4Q3VVG4-F1
#
_cell.length_a   1.000
_cell.length_b   1.000
_cell.length_c   1.000
_cell.angle_alpha   90.00
_cell.angle_beta   90.00
_cell.angle_gamma   90.00
#
_symmetry.space_group_name_H-M   'P 1'
#
loop_
_entity.id
_entity.type
_entity.pdbx_description
1 polymer ?
#
loop_
_entity_poly.entity_id
_entity_poly.type
_entity_poly.pdbx_seq_one_letter_code
_entity_poly.pdbx_strand_id
1 'polypeptide(L)' 'MPKNFKGLKGVSVNTDNGKIFKYYYGQATDLETIRKRCEQAKGNGYPGAYVVAFRNGKSISMEDALKKE' A
#
# COMPACT_ATOMS: atom_id res chain seq x y z
N MET A 1 -18.81 -2.50 -7.32
CA MET A 1 -17.56 -2.32 -6.54
C MET A 1 -17.69 -3.04 -5.22
N PRO A 2 -16.74 -3.90 -4.81
CA PRO A 2 -16.83 -4.60 -3.53
C PRO A 2 -16.77 -3.56 -2.39
N LYS A 3 -17.91 -3.35 -1.72
CA LYS A 3 -18.07 -2.33 -0.67
C LYS A 3 -17.35 -2.70 0.65
N ASN A 4 -16.83 -3.92 0.76
CA ASN A 4 -16.26 -4.47 1.99
C ASN A 4 -14.78 -4.82 1.78
N PHE A 5 -13.89 -3.83 1.88
CA PHE A 5 -12.45 -4.06 2.02
C PHE A 5 -12.08 -4.65 3.41
N LYS A 6 -12.93 -5.53 3.96
CA LYS A 6 -12.81 -6.12 5.31
C LYS A 6 -12.51 -5.09 6.40
N GLY A 7 -13.14 -3.91 6.35
CA GLY A 7 -12.93 -2.84 7.33
C GLY A 7 -11.76 -1.90 7.05
N LEU A 8 -10.97 -2.14 6.01
CA LEU A 8 -9.92 -1.22 5.57
C LEU A 8 -10.56 0.04 4.94
N LYS A 9 -10.48 1.18 5.64
CA LYS A 9 -10.95 2.49 5.16
C LYS A 9 -9.80 3.28 4.54
N GLY A 10 -10.06 4.00 3.44
CA GLY A 10 -9.04 4.80 2.75
C GLY A 10 -8.21 3.99 1.75
N VAL A 11 -8.82 3.04 1.06
CA VAL A 11 -8.21 2.36 -0.08
C VAL A 11 -8.27 3.30 -1.28
N SER A 12 -7.11 3.64 -1.84
CA SER A 12 -6.98 4.37 -3.09
C SER A 12 -6.95 3.37 -4.24
N VAL A 13 -7.77 3.62 -5.26
CA VAL A 13 -7.77 2.84 -6.50
C VAL A 13 -7.03 3.64 -7.55
N ASN A 14 -5.99 3.02 -8.12
CA ASN A 14 -5.26 3.56 -9.26
C ASN A 14 -5.47 2.63 -10.44
N THR A 15 -5.75 3.19 -11.62
CA THR A 15 -6.05 2.40 -12.80
C THR A 15 -4.99 2.65 -13.86
N ASP A 16 -4.33 1.59 -14.29
CA ASP A 16 -3.35 1.62 -15.37
C ASP A 16 -4.07 1.41 -16.70
N ASN A 17 -4.25 2.49 -17.47
CA ASN A 17 -4.88 2.50 -18.80
C ASN A 17 -6.23 1.76 -18.88
N GLY A 18 -7.03 1.77 -17.80
CA GLY A 18 -8.34 1.11 -17.75
C GLY A 18 -8.29 -0.43 -17.67
N LYS A 19 -7.11 -1.05 -17.74
CA LYS A 19 -6.95 -2.52 -17.83
C LYS A 19 -6.58 -3.16 -16.51
N ILE A 20 -5.82 -2.46 -15.67
CA ILE A 20 -5.33 -3.00 -14.40
C ILE A 20 -5.75 -2.08 -13.26
N PHE A 21 -6.51 -2.63 -12.32
CA PHE A 21 -6.89 -1.94 -11.08
C PHE A 21 -5.88 -2.26 -9.99
N LYS A 22 -5.17 -1.24 -9.51
CA LYS A 22 -4.22 -1.31 -8.40
C LYS A 22 -4.90 -0.71 -7.17
N TYR A 23 -5.07 -1.53 -6.13
CA TYR A 23 -5.67 -1.11 -4.87
C TYR A 23 -4.56 -0.85 -3.86
N TYR A 24 -4.43 0.39 -3.41
CA TYR A 24 -3.45 0.81 -2.43
C TYR A 24 -4.15 1.12 -1.12
N TYR A 25 -3.73 0.47 -0.03
CA TYR A 25 -4.28 0.70 1.30
C TYR A 25 -3.26 1.40 2.19
N GLY A 26 -3.59 2.64 2.56
CA GLY A 26 -2.77 3.46 3.45
C GLY A 26 -1.56 4.09 2.75
N GLN A 27 -1.28 5.32 3.15
CA GLN A 27 -0.05 6.04 2.83
C GLN A 27 0.56 6.55 4.14
N ALA A 28 1.86 6.36 4.32
CA ALA A 28 2.61 6.91 5.44
C ALA A 28 4.03 7.24 4.99
N THR A 29 4.58 8.29 5.59
CA THR A 29 6.01 8.67 5.47
C THR A 29 6.90 7.79 6.33
N ASP A 30 6.32 7.16 7.36
CA ASP A 30 7.02 6.37 8.36
C ASP A 30 6.90 4.87 8.08
N LEU A 31 8.05 4.19 8.07
CA LEU A 31 8.15 2.76 7.84
C LEU A 31 7.36 1.95 8.89
N GLU A 32 7.37 2.39 10.15
CA GLU A 32 6.67 1.70 11.23
C GLU A 32 5.15 1.77 11.06
N THR A 33 4.64 2.95 10.72
CA THR A 33 3.21 3.17 10.47
C THR A 33 2.71 2.34 9.29
N ILE A 34 3.46 2.29 8.18
CA ILE A 34 3.05 1.50 7.02
C ILE A 34 3.17 -0.02 7.27
N ARG A 35 4.15 -0.45 8.08
CA ARG A 35 4.26 -1.85 8.52
C ARG A 35 3.05 -2.28 9.35
N LYS A 36 2.67 -1.50 10.37
CA LYS A 36 1.47 -1.77 11.19
C LYS A 36 0.21 -1.85 10.32
N ARG A 37 0.06 -0.96 9.33
CA ARG A 37 -1.07 -1.00 8.38
C ARG A 37 -1.06 -2.24 7.48
N CYS A 38 0.11 -2.65 7.03
CA CYS A 38 0.28 -3.87 6.24
C CYS A 38 -0.11 -5.11 7.06
N GLU A 39 0.34 -5.20 8.32
CA GLU A 39 -0.07 -6.26 9.25
C GLU A 39 -1.57 -6.25 9.50
N GLN A 40 -2.17 -5.07 9.68
CA GLN A 40 -3.61 -4.93 9.82
C GLN A 40 -4.35 -5.42 8.57
N ALA A 41 -3.87 -5.10 7.36
CA ALA A 41 -4.45 -5.60 6.12
C ALA A 41 -4.34 -7.13 6.02
N LYS A 42 -3.17 -7.69 6.36
CA LYS A 42 -2.96 -9.14 6.42
C LYS A 42 -3.93 -9.82 7.39
N GLY A 43 -4.06 -9.28 8.60
CA GLY A 43 -4.98 -9.79 9.63
C GLY A 43 -6.46 -9.69 9.22
N ASN A 44 -6.83 -8.68 8.42
CA ASN A 44 -8.18 -8.54 7.89
C ASN A 44 -8.51 -9.47 6.70
N GLY A 45 -7.58 -10.37 6.31
CA GLY A 45 -7.80 -11.35 5.25
C GLY A 45 -7.14 -11.01 3.93
N TYR A 46 -6.14 -10.13 3.91
CA TYR A 46 -5.28 -9.86 2.76
C TYR A 46 -3.86 -10.39 2.98
N PRO A 47 -3.65 -11.72 3.04
CA PRO A 47 -2.34 -12.30 3.39
C PRO A 47 -1.23 -11.91 2.41
N GLY A 48 -1.59 -11.66 1.14
CA GLY A 48 -0.68 -11.18 0.10
C GLY A 48 -0.42 -9.66 0.11
N ALA A 49 -0.89 -8.91 1.10
CA ALA A 49 -0.58 -7.48 1.19
C ALA A 49 0.91 -7.24 1.46
N TYR A 50 1.49 -6.24 0.79
CA TYR A 50 2.89 -5.85 0.97
C TYR A 50 3.04 -4.34 0.92
N VAL A 51 4.14 -3.85 1.48
CA VAL A 51 4.49 -2.43 1.47
C VAL A 51 5.24 -2.11 0.18
N VAL A 52 4.84 -1.03 -0.47
CA VAL A 52 5.54 -0.45 -1.62
C VAL A 52 6.02 0.94 -1.23
N ALA A 53 7.28 1.22 -1.51
CA ALA A 53 7.84 2.55 -1.33
C ALA A 53 7.79 3.30 -2.67
N PHE A 54 7.45 4.58 -2.61
CA PHE A 54 7.45 5.48 -3.77
C PHE A 54 8.32 6.69 -3.46
N ARG A 55 9.22 7.04 -4.39
CA ARG A 55 10.04 8.26 -4.36
C ARG A 55 9.88 8.97 -5.69
N ASN A 56 9.46 10.24 -5.67
CA ASN A 56 9.19 11.04 -6.87
C ASN A 56 8.25 10.34 -7.88
N GLY A 57 7.20 9.66 -7.39
CA GLY A 57 6.23 8.95 -8.23
C GLY A 57 6.73 7.63 -8.84
N LYS A 58 7.99 7.24 -8.58
CA LYS A 58 8.52 5.92 -8.98
C LYS A 58 8.54 4.98 -7.78
N SER A 59 8.11 3.75 -8.00
CA SER A 59 8.24 2.67 -7.01
C SER A 59 9.72 2.32 -6.85
N ILE A 60 10.17 2.29 -5.60
CA ILE A 60 11.56 2.00 -5.22
C ILE A 60 11.61 0.81 -4.25
N SER A 61 12.77 0.19 -4.12
CA SER A 61 13.02 -0.86 -3.13
C SER A 61 13.01 -0.29 -1.70
N MET A 62 12.70 -1.13 -0.72
CA MET A 62 12.67 -0.71 0.70
C MET A 62 14.05 -0.24 1.18
N GLU A 63 15.13 -0.82 0.66
CA GLU A 63 16.51 -0.39 0.92
C GLU A 63 16.76 1.04 0.43
N ASP A 64 16.29 1.33 -0.78
CA ASP A 64 16.37 2.66 -1.39
C ASP A 64 15.51 3.69 -0.63
N ALA A 65 14.39 3.24 -0.07
CA ALA A 65 13.49 4.07 0.73
C ALA A 65 14.08 4.43 2.09
N LEU A 66 14.92 3.55 2.65
CA LEU A 66 15.64 3.76 3.91
C LEU A 66 16.92 4.59 3.74
N LYS A 67 17.45 4.67 2.51
CA LYS A 67 18.50 5.63 2.16
C LYS A 67 17.93 7.06 2.16
N LYS A 68 17.97 7.68 3.34
CA LYS A 68 18.00 9.14 3.48
C LYS A 68 19.31 9.61 2.86
N GLU A 69 19.19 10.45 1.83
CA GLU A 69 20.33 11.22 1.30
C GLU A 69 20.78 12.26 2.33
#